data_AF-A0A2N1MAH6-F1
#
_entry.id   AF-A0A2N1MAH6-F1
#
_cell.length_a   1.000
_cell.length_b   1.000
_cell.length_c   1.000
_cell.angle_alpha   90.00
_cell.angle_beta   90.00
_cell.angle_gamma   90.00
#
_symmetry.space_group_name_H-M   'P 1'
#
loop_
_entity.id
_entity.type
_entity.pdbx_description
1 polymer ?
#
loop_
_entity_poly.entity_id
_entity_poly.type
_entity_poly.pdbx_seq_one_letter_code
_entity_poly.pdbx_strand_id
1 'polypeptide(L)' 'MRIPFTCAFIELLASDNNTNYASYLLNFGLALFFPARYKACRGMWKFSQLTQN' A
#
# COMPACT_ATOMS: atom_id res chain seq x y z
N MET A 1 -20.85 0.41 1.43
CA MET A 1 -19.99 -0.18 0.37
C MET A 1 -18.50 -0.25 0.71
N ARG A 2 -18.03 0.35 1.81
CA ARG A 2 -16.59 0.34 2.18
C ARG A 2 -16.08 -1.04 2.66
N ILE A 3 -16.93 -1.79 3.37
CA ILE A 3 -16.65 -3.11 3.94
C ILE A 3 -16.47 -4.21 2.86
N PRO A 4 -17.37 -4.38 1.87
CA PRO A 4 -17.22 -5.45 0.87
C PRO A 4 -15.97 -5.30 0.00
N PHE A 5 -15.54 -4.06 -0.28
CA PHE A 5 -14.30 -3.83 -1.02
C PHE A 5 -13.07 -4.24 -0.20
N THR A 6 -13.05 -3.95 1.11
CA THR A 6 -11.91 -4.33 1.97
C THR A 6 -11.77 -5.85 2.09
N CYS A 7 -12.87 -6.59 2.19
CA CYS A 7 -12.82 -8.06 2.20
C CYS A 7 -12.28 -8.63 0.89
N ALA A 8 -12.81 -8.20 -0.26
CA ALA A 8 -12.34 -8.65 -1.57
C ALA A 8 -10.87 -8.29 -1.83
N PHE A 9 -10.42 -7.13 -1.32
CA PHE A 9 -9.03 -6.71 -1.44
C PHE A 9 -8.08 -7.58 -0.60
N ILE A 10 -8.48 -8.00 0.60
CA ILE A 10 -7.68 -8.91 1.44
C ILE A 10 -7.60 -10.30 0.79
N GLU A 11 -8.69 -10.82 0.24
CA GLU A 11 -8.68 -12.09 -0.49
C GLU A 11 -7.78 -12.03 -1.73
N LEU A 12 -7.82 -10.93 -2.49
CA LEU A 12 -6.94 -10.72 -3.64
C LEU A 12 -5.46 -10.67 -3.20
N LEU A 13 -5.16 -9.97 -2.12
CA LEU A 13 -3.80 -9.87 -1.58
C LEU A 13 -3.29 -11.23 -1.07
N ALA A 14 -4.16 -12.04 -0.47
CA ALA A 14 -3.82 -13.36 0.04
C ALA A 14 -3.67 -14.42 -1.07
N SER A 15 -4.37 -14.24 -2.19
CA SER A 15 -4.28 -15.12 -3.36
C SER A 15 -3.03 -14.85 -4.22
N ASP A 16 -2.37 -13.72 -4.02
CA ASP A 16 -1.23 -13.33 -4.85
C ASP A 16 0.08 -13.92 -4.31
N ASN A 17 0.59 -14.93 -5.01
CA ASN A 17 1.89 -15.56 -4.70
C ASN A 17 3.10 -14.74 -5.20
N ASN A 18 2.87 -13.63 -5.92
CA ASN A 18 3.93 -12.80 -6.44
C ASN A 18 4.18 -11.61 -5.51
N THR A 19 5.24 -11.71 -4.72
CA THR A 19 5.65 -10.69 -3.74
C THR A 19 5.70 -9.26 -4.31
N ASN A 20 6.08 -9.10 -5.59
CA ASN A 20 6.13 -7.79 -6.24
C ASN A 20 4.73 -7.22 -6.50
N TYR A 21 3.80 -8.07 -6.94
CA TYR A 21 2.43 -7.65 -7.22
C TYR A 21 1.63 -7.47 -5.94
N ALA A 22 1.83 -8.34 -4.95
CA ALA A 22 1.29 -8.15 -3.60
C ALA A 22 1.75 -6.82 -2.97
N SER A 23 3.03 -6.45 -3.12
CA SER A 23 3.55 -5.16 -2.66
C SER A 23 2.90 -3.97 -3.37
N TYR A 24 2.64 -4.08 -4.68
CA TYR A 24 1.93 -3.07 -5.45
C TYR A 24 0.48 -2.90 -4.99
N LEU A 25 -0.25 -4.02 -4.82
CA LEU A 25 -1.61 -4.02 -4.32
C LEU A 25 -1.69 -3.38 -2.92
N LEU A 26 -0.82 -3.80 -2.01
CA LEU A 26 -0.77 -3.27 -0.64
C LEU A 26 -0.50 -1.75 -0.64
N ASN A 27 0.41 -1.28 -1.48
CA ASN A 27 0.70 0.14 -1.67
C ASN A 27 -0.52 0.92 -2.21
N PHE A 28 -1.22 0.36 -3.20
CA PHE A 28 -2.46 0.92 -3.74
C PHE A 28 -3.57 0.98 -2.69
N GLY A 29 -3.76 -0.09 -1.92
CA GLY A 29 -4.73 -0.15 -0.82
C GLY A 29 -4.44 0.88 0.26
N LEU A 30 -3.18 1.01 0.70
CA LEU A 30 -2.78 2.03 1.67
C LEU A 30 -3.05 3.45 1.16
N ALA A 31 -2.77 3.73 -0.13
CA ALA A 31 -3.05 5.02 -0.74
C ALA A 31 -4.56 5.33 -0.81
N LEU A 32 -5.37 4.31 -1.13
CA LEU A 32 -6.82 4.45 -1.29
C LEU A 32 -7.54 4.61 0.05
N PHE A 33 -7.17 3.82 1.06
CA PHE A 33 -7.84 3.78 2.35
C PHE A 33 -7.29 4.77 3.38
N PHE A 34 -6.01 5.10 3.28
CA PHE A 34 -5.31 5.96 4.24
C PHE A 34 -4.49 7.06 3.56
N PRO A 35 -5.08 7.91 2.70
CA PRO A 35 -4.35 8.85 1.87
C PRO A 35 -3.47 9.83 2.67
N ALA A 36 -3.92 10.28 3.84
CA ALA A 36 -3.14 11.17 4.71
C ALA A 36 -1.88 10.48 5.28
N ARG A 37 -2.03 9.25 5.80
CA ARG A 37 -0.90 8.47 6.34
C ARG A 37 0.03 8.01 5.22
N TYR A 38 -0.52 7.63 4.08
CA TYR A 38 0.23 7.25 2.91
C TYR A 38 1.13 8.39 2.41
N LYS A 39 0.61 9.62 2.31
CA LYS A 39 1.42 10.79 1.94
C LYS A 39 2.56 11.07 2.94
N ALA A 40 2.29 10.95 4.24
CA ALA A 40 3.31 11.15 5.28
C ALA A 40 4.43 10.10 5.20
N CYS A 41 4.08 8.81 5.13
CA CYS A 41 5.04 7.72 5.00
C CYS A 41 5.86 7.81 3.71
N ARG A 42 5.22 8.15 2.58
CA ARG A 42 5.90 8.31 1.29
C ARG A 42 6.86 9.50 1.29
N GLY A 43 6.50 10.59 1.98
CA GLY A 43 7.37 11.74 2.19
C GLY A 43 8.62 11.36 3.00
N MET A 44 8.43 10.66 4.12
CA MET A 44 9.54 10.18 4.95
C MET A 44 10.44 9.20 4.19
N TRP A 45 9.87 8.24 3.46
CA TRP A 45 10.64 7.28 2.66
C TRP A 45 11.52 7.98 1.61
N LYS A 46 10.98 8.98 0.90
CA LYS A 46 11.77 9.79 -0.05
C LYS A 46 12.90 10.54 0.65
N PHE A 47 12.65 11.09 1.83
CA PHE A 47 13.69 11.74 2.62
C PHE A 47 14.80 10.75 3.03
N SER A 48 14.43 9.57 3.50
CA SER A 48 15.40 8.52 3.87
C SER A 48 16.27 8.08 2.68
N GLN A 49 15.70 8.00 1.47
CA GLN A 49 16.47 7.69 0.26
C GLN A 49 17.44 8.82 -0.13
N LEU A 50 17.07 10.08 0.08
CA LEU A 50 17.96 11.22 -0.17
C LEU A 50 19.11 11.32 0.85
N THR A 51 18.89 10.85 2.09
CA THR A 51 19.91 10.82 3.14
C THR A 51 20.91 9.66 3.01
N GLN A 52 20.59 8.62 2.24
CA GLN A 52 21.48 7.47 2.00
C GLN A 52 22.45 7.65 0.82
N ASN A 53 22.47 8.83 0.19
CA ASN A 53 23.42 9.19 -0.87
C ASN A 53 24.59 10.03 -0.34
#